data_AF-C0DAI1-F1
#
_entry.id   AF-C0DAI1-F1
#
_cell.length_a   1.000
_cell.length_b   1.000
_cell.length_c   1.000
_cell.angle_alpha   90.00
_cell.angle_beta   90.00
_cell.angle_gamma   90.00
#
_symmetry.space_group_name_H-M   'P 1'
#
loop_
_entity.id
_entity.type
_entity.pdbx_description
1 polymer ?
#
loop_
_entity_poly.entity_id
_entity_poly.type
_entity_poly.pdbx_seq_one_letter_code
_entity_poly.pdbx_strand_id
1 'polypeptide(L)' 'MAVKKTNNPAATEPEKIEKLFSKEQLLAAERFQERKDIVNALLSPDKQYTVEAVEQMIEKYMKGQVK' A
#
# COMPACT_ATOMS: atom_id res chain seq x y z
N MET A 1 29.19 8.39 12.50
CA MET A 1 28.61 7.88 11.24
C MET A 1 27.58 6.81 11.57
N ALA A 2 26.36 7.01 11.07
CA ALA A 2 25.27 6.05 10.84
C ALA A 2 24.98 4.98 11.91
N VAL A 3 24.16 5.33 12.92
CA VAL A 3 23.27 4.34 13.54
C VAL A 3 22.05 4.21 12.63
N LYS A 4 21.95 3.06 11.99
CA LYS A 4 20.95 2.72 10.98
C LYS A 4 19.60 2.53 11.66
N LYS A 5 18.69 3.49 11.44
CA LYS A 5 17.25 3.34 11.19
C LYS A 5 16.62 2.01 11.67
N THR A 6 16.18 1.99 12.93
CA THR A 6 15.24 0.99 13.46
C THR A 6 13.95 1.70 13.84
N ASN A 7 12.94 1.62 12.98
CA ASN A 7 11.55 1.87 13.36
C ASN A 7 10.73 0.71 12.79
N ASN A 8 10.75 -0.42 13.48
CA ASN A 8 9.78 -1.48 13.32
C ASN A 8 9.27 -1.82 14.73
N PRO A 9 8.08 -1.31 15.08
CA PRO A 9 7.10 -2.13 15.76
C PRO A 9 5.75 -1.93 15.02
N ALA A 10 4.85 -2.88 14.85
CA ALA A 10 4.70 -4.17 15.44
C ALA A 10 3.80 -4.96 14.48
N ALA A 11 4.08 -6.25 14.35
CA ALA A 11 3.03 -7.22 14.04
C ALA A 11 2.14 -7.31 15.29
N THR A 12 0.92 -6.80 15.20
CA THR A 12 -0.16 -7.08 16.14
C THR A 12 -1.46 -7.23 15.36
N GLU A 13 -2.12 -8.36 15.62
CA GLU A 13 -3.36 -8.89 15.04
C GLU A 13 -4.59 -7.94 15.15
N PRO A 14 -5.74 -8.28 14.51
CA PRO A 14 -6.51 -7.36 13.69
C PRO A 14 -7.58 -6.62 14.48
N GLU A 15 -7.21 -5.49 15.09
CA GLU A 15 -8.21 -4.43 15.26
C GLU A 15 -8.38 -3.72 13.92
N LYS A 16 -9.61 -3.79 13.40
CA LYS A 16 -10.12 -3.17 12.18
C LYS A 16 -10.12 -1.64 12.30
N ILE A 17 -9.00 -1.07 12.70
CA ILE A 17 -8.71 0.34 12.60
C ILE A 17 -8.44 0.55 11.12
N GLU A 18 -9.29 1.33 10.46
CA GLU A 18 -9.08 1.80 9.09
C GLU A 18 -7.80 2.66 9.05
N LYS A 19 -6.65 2.02 9.16
CA LYS A 19 -5.34 2.66 9.12
C LYS A 19 -5.16 3.13 7.69
N LEU A 20 -5.17 4.44 7.53
CA LEU A 20 -4.80 5.10 6.30
C LEU A 20 -3.29 4.98 6.16
N PHE A 21 -2.86 4.29 5.10
CA PHE A 21 -1.45 4.11 4.78
C PHE A 21 -1.05 5.11 3.71
N SER A 22 0.13 5.68 3.88
CA SER A 22 0.73 6.50 2.84
C SER A 22 1.17 5.63 1.66
N LYS A 23 1.25 6.22 0.46
CA LYS A 23 1.73 5.55 -0.74
C LYS A 23 3.05 4.79 -0.52
N GLU A 24 4.00 5.38 0.20
CA GLU A 24 5.29 4.76 0.50
C GLU A 24 5.15 3.49 1.37
N GLN A 25 4.22 3.48 2.33
CA GLN A 25 3.96 2.32 3.18
C GLN A 25 3.34 1.17 2.39
N LEU A 26 2.43 1.50 1.46
CA LEU A 26 1.82 0.53 0.55
C LEU A 26 2.86 -0.02 -0.42
N LEU A 27 3.75 0.83 -0.96
CA LEU A 27 4.86 0.40 -1.82
C LEU A 27 5.93 -0.40 -1.07
N ALA A 28 6.04 -0.24 0.25
CA ALA A 28 6.94 -1.04 1.09
C ALA A 28 6.32 -2.40 1.48
N ALA A 29 5.00 -2.55 1.41
CA ALA A 29 4.32 -3.79 1.75
C ALA A 29 4.54 -4.86 0.68
N GLU A 30 4.72 -6.11 1.12
CA GLU A 30 5.02 -7.25 0.25
C GLU A 30 3.85 -7.53 -0.73
N ARG A 31 2.62 -7.37 -0.26
CA ARG A 31 1.37 -7.57 -1.00
C ARG A 31 1.23 -6.71 -2.27
N PHE A 32 1.89 -5.56 -2.28
CA PHE A 32 1.84 -4.63 -3.40
C PHE A 32 3.16 -4.58 -4.17
N GLN A 33 4.15 -5.42 -3.86
CA GLN A 33 5.46 -5.41 -4.55
C GLN A 33 5.32 -5.67 -6.04
N GLU A 34 4.55 -6.69 -6.41
CA GLU A 34 4.30 -7.05 -7.80
C GLU A 34 3.38 -6.06 -8.52
N ARG A 35 2.63 -5.26 -7.77
CA ARG A 35 1.66 -4.29 -8.30
C ARG A 35 2.09 -2.85 -8.01
N LYS A 36 3.39 -2.63 -7.74
CA LYS A 36 3.95 -1.31 -7.44
C LYS A 36 3.62 -0.31 -8.53
N ASP A 37 3.79 -0.67 -9.79
CA ASP A 37 3.54 0.24 -10.91
C ASP A 37 2.09 0.69 -10.95
N ILE A 38 1.16 -0.25 -10.71
CA ILE A 38 -0.28 0.01 -10.66
C ILE A 38 -0.61 0.90 -9.45
N VAL A 39 -0.08 0.57 -8.27
CA VAL A 39 -0.22 1.38 -7.04
C VAL A 39 0.34 2.78 -7.26
N ASN A 40 1.47 2.91 -7.96
CA ASN A 40 2.12 4.18 -8.23
C ASN A 40 1.30 5.05 -9.19
N ALA A 41 0.63 4.42 -10.17
CA ALA A 41 -0.24 5.06 -11.15
C ALA A 41 -1.62 5.43 -10.57
N LEU A 42 -2.18 4.59 -9.69
CA LEU A 42 -3.51 4.79 -9.11
C LEU A 42 -3.51 5.68 -7.86
N LEU A 43 -2.43 5.67 -7.07
CA LEU A 43 -2.35 6.40 -5.81
C LEU A 43 -1.53 7.68 -5.91
N SER A 44 -2.07 8.75 -5.34
CA SER A 44 -1.38 10.03 -5.18
C SER A 44 -0.47 10.01 -3.94
N PRO A 45 0.75 10.57 -4.01
CA PRO A 45 1.66 10.64 -2.86
C PRO A 45 1.13 11.54 -1.73
N ASP A 46 0.32 12.55 -2.07
CA ASP A 46 -0.27 13.51 -1.13
C ASP A 46 -1.53 12.98 -0.43
N LYS A 47 -1.93 11.74 -0.73
CA LYS A 47 -3.13 11.11 -0.19
C LYS A 47 -2.78 9.80 0.50
N GLN A 48 -3.57 9.48 1.52
CA GLN A 48 -3.48 8.20 2.21
C GLN A 48 -4.67 7.33 1.85
N TYR A 49 -4.45 6.04 1.82
CA TYR A 49 -5.43 5.05 1.37
C TYR A 49 -5.40 3.84 2.29
N THR A 50 -6.55 3.18 2.46
CA THR A 50 -6.61 1.89 3.14
C THR A 50 -6.15 0.78 2.21
N VAL A 51 -5.67 -0.32 2.78
CA VAL A 51 -5.27 -1.52 2.01
C VAL A 51 -6.41 -2.02 1.12
N GLU A 52 -7.64 -2.10 1.65
CA GLU A 52 -8.83 -2.50 0.89
C GLU A 52 -9.13 -1.56 -0.28
N ALA A 53 -9.07 -0.24 -0.07
CA ALA A 53 -9.35 0.71 -1.15
C ALA A 53 -8.35 0.54 -2.30
N VAL A 54 -7.08 0.35 -1.96
CA VAL A 54 -6.00 0.15 -2.94
C VAL A 54 -6.20 -1.16 -3.68
N GLU A 55 -6.49 -2.26 -2.98
CA GLU A 55 -6.78 -3.56 -3.59
C GLU A 55 -7.98 -3.48 -4.55
N GLN A 56 -9.07 -2.81 -4.17
CA GLN A 56 -10.23 -2.61 -5.03
C GLN A 56 -9.90 -1.76 -6.28
N MET A 57 -9.10 -0.71 -6.13
CA MET A 57 -8.66 0.12 -7.26
C MET A 57 -7.81 -0.70 -8.23
N ILE A 58 -6.87 -1.49 -7.71
CA ILE A 58 -6.04 -2.38 -8.53
C ILE A 58 -6.90 -3.43 -9.25
N GLU A 59 -7.84 -4.08 -8.54
CA GLU A 59 -8.68 -5.12 -9.14
C GLU A 59 -9.54 -4.55 -10.27
N LYS A 60 -10.13 -3.37 -10.08
CA LYS A 60 -10.87 -2.66 -11.14
C LYS A 60 -9.98 -2.32 -12.33
N TYR A 61 -8.76 -1.87 -12.07
CA TYR A 61 -7.79 -1.56 -13.12
C TYR A 61 -7.39 -2.80 -13.91
N MET A 62 -7.14 -3.93 -13.24
CA MET A 62 -6.80 -5.20 -13.89
C MET A 62 -7.99 -5.77 -14.68
N LYS A 63 -9.21 -5.75 -14.13
CA LYS A 63 -10.44 -6.16 -14.84
C LYS A 63 -10.72 -5.31 -16.08
N GLY A 64 -10.38 -4.02 -16.05
CA GLY A 64 -10.55 -3.13 -17.21
C GLY A 64 -9.56 -3.40 -18.36
N GLN A 65 -8.42 -4.03 -18.08
CA GLN A 65 -7.39 -4.35 -19.06
C GLN A 65 -7.54 -5.74 -19.71
N VAL A 66 -8.33 -6.64 -19.14
CA VAL A 66 -8.63 -7.94 -19.76
C VAL A 66 -9.80 -7.82 -20.74
N LYS A 67 -9.48 -7.56 -22.02
CA LYS A 67 -10.36 -7.77 -23.18
C LYS A 67 -9.65 -8.64 -24.21
#